data_AF-A0AB74LMB7-F1
#
_entry.id   AF-A0AB74LMB7-F1
#
_cell.length_a   1.000
_cell.length_b   1.000
_cell.length_c   1.000
_cell.angle_alpha   90.00
_cell.angle_beta   90.00
_cell.angle_gamma   90.00
#
_symmetry.space_group_name_H-M   'P 1'
#
loop_
_entity.id
_entity.type
_entity.pdbx_description
1 polymer ?
#
loop_
_entity_poly.entity_id
_entity_poly.type
_entity_poly.pdbx_seq_one_letter_code
_entity_poly.pdbx_strand_id
1 'polypeptide(L)'
;MLSAIGIVPSAPVLVPELAGAAAAELADLGAAVIAAASLLPKSWIAVGTGRADDVVRPTDVGTFAGFGADVRVGLAPQDGDGVAVPVELPLCALLTAWVRGQARPEARAQVHVYASDHGSDAAVARGRQLRADIDREPDPIGVLVVADGLNTLTPRAPGGYDPDGAGMQRALDDALASGDLAVLTRLPAQVLGRVAFQVLAGLAEPGPRSAKEFYRGAPHGVGYFAGVWQP
;
A
#
# COMPACT_ATOMS: atom_id res chain seq x y z
N MET A 1 -6.99 9.09 16.57
CA MET A 1 -6.31 7.89 17.14
C MET A 1 -6.11 6.83 16.06
N LEU A 2 -4.94 6.19 15.98
CA LEU A 2 -4.67 5.10 15.02
C LEU A 2 -5.37 3.78 15.44
N SER A 3 -6.21 3.21 14.57
CA SER A 3 -7.01 2.01 14.90
C SER A 3 -6.50 0.71 14.30
N ALA A 4 -5.99 0.74 13.06
CA ALA A 4 -5.53 -0.43 12.33
C ALA A 4 -4.61 0.02 11.18
N ILE A 5 -3.70 -0.86 10.75
CA ILE A 5 -2.85 -0.63 9.58
C ILE A 5 -3.00 -1.81 8.63
N GLY A 6 -3.55 -1.59 7.44
CA GLY A 6 -3.57 -2.55 6.35
C GLY A 6 -2.32 -2.39 5.50
N ILE A 7 -1.74 -3.49 5.05
CA ILE A 7 -0.57 -3.51 4.15
C ILE A 7 -0.98 -4.28 2.91
N VAL A 8 -0.83 -3.67 1.74
CA VAL A 8 -1.25 -4.22 0.45
C VAL A 8 -0.21 -3.87 -0.63
N PRO A 9 -0.07 -4.66 -1.70
CA PRO A 9 0.85 -4.35 -2.78
C PRO A 9 0.36 -3.17 -3.64
N SER A 10 1.29 -2.53 -4.33
CA SER A 10 1.06 -1.46 -5.30
C SER A 10 0.94 -2.01 -6.74
N ALA A 11 0.27 -3.14 -6.90
CA ALA A 11 0.27 -3.90 -8.15
C ALA A 11 -0.99 -3.63 -9.00
N PRO A 12 -0.88 -3.01 -10.20
CA PRO A 12 -2.04 -2.75 -11.07
C PRO A 12 -2.75 -4.03 -11.52
N VAL A 13 -2.00 -5.14 -11.58
CA VAL A 13 -2.53 -6.46 -11.97
C VAL A 13 -3.58 -7.02 -10.98
N LEU A 14 -3.79 -6.36 -9.83
CA LEU A 14 -4.93 -6.67 -8.95
C LEU A 14 -6.28 -6.23 -9.51
N VAL A 15 -6.28 -5.25 -10.42
CA VAL A 15 -7.49 -4.77 -11.08
C VAL A 15 -7.87 -5.79 -12.15
N PRO A 16 -9.05 -6.45 -12.07
CA PRO A 16 -9.42 -7.54 -12.98
C PRO A 16 -9.33 -7.17 -14.46
N GLU A 17 -9.71 -5.95 -14.80
CA GLU A 17 -9.68 -5.40 -16.15
C GLU A 17 -8.26 -5.27 -16.71
N LEU A 18 -7.25 -5.18 -15.84
CA LEU A 18 -5.82 -5.15 -16.22
C LEU A 18 -5.18 -6.54 -16.21
N ALA A 19 -5.66 -7.45 -15.36
CA ALA A 19 -5.10 -8.78 -15.20
C ALA A 19 -5.41 -9.73 -16.37
N GLY A 20 -6.56 -9.53 -17.04
CA GLY A 20 -7.02 -10.39 -18.12
C GLY A 20 -7.06 -11.86 -17.70
N ALA A 21 -6.44 -12.75 -18.49
CA ALA A 21 -6.41 -14.19 -18.21
C ALA A 21 -5.65 -14.57 -16.92
N ALA A 22 -4.78 -13.69 -16.39
CA ALA A 22 -4.03 -13.92 -15.16
C ALA A 22 -4.84 -13.64 -13.88
N ALA A 23 -6.07 -13.10 -13.99
CA ALA A 23 -6.90 -12.77 -12.83
C ALA A 23 -7.12 -13.95 -11.88
N ALA A 24 -7.25 -15.16 -12.42
CA ALA A 24 -7.43 -16.37 -11.61
C ALA A 24 -6.18 -16.73 -10.78
N GLU A 25 -4.98 -16.48 -11.31
CA GLU A 25 -3.71 -16.70 -10.58
C GLU A 25 -3.56 -15.75 -9.40
N LEU A 26 -4.19 -14.56 -9.48
CA LEU A 26 -4.12 -13.50 -8.49
C LEU A 26 -5.32 -13.46 -7.55
N ALA A 27 -6.26 -14.40 -7.66
CA ALA A 27 -7.50 -14.41 -6.90
C ALA A 27 -7.24 -14.43 -5.37
N ASP A 28 -6.33 -15.29 -4.91
CA ASP A 28 -5.98 -15.40 -3.48
C ASP A 28 -5.34 -14.11 -2.95
N LEU A 29 -4.46 -13.49 -3.76
CA LEU A 29 -3.85 -12.21 -3.42
C LEU A 29 -4.91 -11.09 -3.36
N GLY A 30 -5.81 -11.02 -4.35
CA GLY A 30 -6.91 -10.06 -4.37
C GLY A 30 -7.81 -10.20 -3.14
N ALA A 31 -8.19 -11.43 -2.79
CA ALA A 31 -8.99 -11.72 -1.59
C ALA A 31 -8.28 -11.28 -0.30
N ALA A 32 -6.96 -11.50 -0.21
CA ALA A 32 -6.15 -11.08 0.93
C ALA A 32 -6.04 -9.55 1.06
N VAL A 33 -5.91 -8.84 -0.06
CA VAL A 33 -5.91 -7.37 -0.11
C VAL A 33 -7.22 -6.79 0.39
N ILE A 34 -8.36 -7.33 -0.07
CA ILE A 34 -9.67 -6.90 0.40
C ILE A 34 -9.85 -7.23 1.88
N ALA A 35 -9.45 -8.42 2.33
CA ALA A 35 -9.52 -8.81 3.74
C ALA A 35 -8.72 -7.87 4.67
N ALA A 36 -7.51 -7.44 4.26
CA ALA A 36 -6.71 -6.47 4.99
C ALA A 36 -7.40 -5.12 5.11
N ALA A 37 -7.90 -4.59 3.98
CA ALA A 37 -8.52 -3.27 3.94
C ALA A 37 -9.90 -3.21 4.62
N SER A 38 -10.67 -4.30 4.60
CA SER A 38 -11.98 -4.38 5.26
C SER A 38 -11.91 -4.21 6.78
N LEU A 39 -10.73 -4.36 7.40
CA LEU A 39 -10.50 -4.17 8.83
C LEU A 39 -10.23 -2.69 9.22
N LEU A 40 -10.06 -1.79 8.25
CA LEU A 40 -9.87 -0.37 8.50
C LEU A 40 -11.21 0.31 8.89
N PRO A 41 -11.21 1.47 9.58
CA PRO A 41 -12.43 2.24 9.89
C PRO A 41 -12.92 2.98 8.64
N LYS A 42 -13.78 4.00 8.77
CA LYS A 42 -14.27 4.78 7.60
C LYS A 42 -13.32 5.89 7.15
N SER A 43 -12.39 6.32 8.00
CA SER A 43 -11.42 7.38 7.70
C SER A 43 -10.04 6.77 7.50
N TRP A 44 -9.49 6.91 6.30
CA TRP A 44 -8.23 6.29 5.91
C TRP A 44 -7.17 7.35 5.62
N ILE A 45 -5.94 7.05 6.02
CA ILE A 45 -4.75 7.64 5.44
C ILE A 45 -3.99 6.53 4.71
N ALA A 46 -3.78 6.67 3.41
CA ALA A 46 -2.90 5.78 2.68
C ALA A 46 -1.48 6.32 2.64
N VAL A 47 -0.50 5.41 2.65
CA VAL A 47 0.93 5.71 2.54
C VAL A 47 1.47 4.94 1.34
N GLY A 48 2.09 5.67 0.42
CA GLY A 48 2.77 5.09 -0.74
C GLY A 48 3.96 5.93 -1.16
N THR A 49 4.59 5.55 -2.27
CA THR A 49 5.76 6.25 -2.81
C THR A 49 5.51 6.88 -4.17
N GLY A 50 6.25 7.94 -4.48
CA GLY A 50 6.22 8.64 -5.77
C GLY A 50 7.55 9.35 -6.06
N ARG A 51 7.55 10.20 -7.09
CA ARG A 51 8.74 10.98 -7.49
C ARG A 51 9.08 12.12 -6.53
N ALA A 52 8.11 12.61 -5.80
CA ALA A 52 8.23 13.70 -4.84
C ALA A 52 7.20 13.51 -3.72
N ASP A 53 7.39 14.22 -2.61
CA ASP A 53 6.39 14.29 -1.54
C ASP A 53 5.13 14.99 -2.07
N ASP A 54 3.96 14.39 -1.84
CA ASP A 54 2.67 14.94 -2.24
C ASP A 54 1.52 14.42 -1.35
N VAL A 55 0.38 15.10 -1.38
CA VAL A 55 -0.85 14.69 -0.69
C VAL A 55 -2.03 14.72 -1.65
N VAL A 56 -2.55 13.54 -1.98
CA VAL A 56 -3.74 13.37 -2.82
C VAL A 56 -4.99 13.49 -1.95
N ARG A 57 -5.94 14.33 -2.37
CA ARG A 57 -7.12 14.69 -1.59
C ARG A 57 -8.25 13.67 -1.79
N PRO A 58 -9.15 13.51 -0.81
CA PRO A 58 -10.31 12.62 -0.95
C PRO A 58 -11.24 12.95 -2.13
N THR A 59 -11.22 14.20 -2.61
CA THR A 59 -12.02 14.68 -3.75
C THR A 59 -11.44 14.30 -5.11
N ASP A 60 -10.18 13.87 -5.16
CA ASP A 60 -9.50 13.55 -6.41
C ASP A 60 -10.00 12.20 -6.94
N VAL A 61 -10.20 12.14 -8.26
CA VAL A 61 -10.63 10.95 -8.99
C VAL A 61 -9.55 10.60 -10.00
N GLY A 62 -9.20 9.33 -10.10
CA GLY A 62 -8.21 8.82 -11.05
C GLY A 62 -8.80 7.78 -11.97
N THR A 63 -8.00 7.33 -12.94
CA THR A 63 -8.33 6.21 -13.82
C THR A 63 -7.10 5.34 -14.07
N PHE A 64 -7.32 4.05 -14.25
CA PHE A 64 -6.30 3.11 -14.71
C PHE A 64 -6.04 3.18 -16.22
N ALA A 65 -6.60 4.15 -16.95
CA ALA A 65 -6.42 4.26 -18.40
C ALA A 65 -4.93 4.31 -18.81
N GLY A 66 -4.06 4.92 -17.99
CA GLY A 66 -2.61 4.93 -18.19
C GLY A 66 -1.92 3.56 -18.07
N PHE A 67 -2.63 2.55 -17.55
CA PHE A 67 -2.19 1.16 -17.41
C PHE A 67 -2.89 0.21 -18.39
N GLY A 68 -3.83 0.70 -19.20
CA GLY A 68 -4.47 -0.06 -20.27
C GLY A 68 -5.97 -0.35 -20.11
N ALA A 69 -6.62 0.10 -19.02
CA ALA A 69 -8.07 -0.05 -18.84
C ALA A 69 -8.69 1.20 -18.20
N ASP A 70 -9.77 1.75 -18.78
CA ASP A 70 -10.46 2.93 -18.24
C ASP A 70 -11.36 2.58 -17.04
N VAL A 71 -10.72 2.16 -15.94
CA VAL A 71 -11.38 1.92 -14.65
C VAL A 71 -11.23 3.18 -13.81
N ARG A 72 -12.33 3.92 -13.62
CA ARG A 72 -12.36 5.12 -12.79
C ARG A 72 -12.48 4.76 -11.32
N VAL A 73 -11.69 5.44 -10.49
CA VAL A 73 -11.62 5.20 -9.04
C VAL A 73 -11.58 6.52 -8.27
N GLY A 74 -12.21 6.55 -7.10
CA GLY A 74 -12.26 7.74 -6.25
C GLY A 74 -11.84 7.43 -4.81
N LEU A 75 -11.33 8.44 -4.11
CA LEU A 75 -10.87 8.31 -2.73
C LEU A 75 -11.99 8.57 -1.69
N ALA A 76 -13.19 8.92 -2.13
CA ALA A 76 -14.37 9.10 -1.29
C ALA A 76 -15.62 8.54 -1.99
N PRO A 77 -16.74 8.33 -1.25
CA PRO A 77 -18.04 8.10 -1.87
C PRO A 77 -18.39 9.27 -2.79
N GLN A 78 -18.93 8.97 -3.98
CA GLN A 78 -19.41 10.01 -4.88
C GLN A 78 -20.77 10.52 -4.38
N ASP A 79 -20.80 11.79 -3.97
CA ASP A 79 -22.02 12.46 -3.56
C ASP A 79 -22.65 13.16 -4.81
N GLY A 80 -23.50 12.45 -5.56
CA GLY A 80 -24.36 12.99 -6.65
C GLY A 80 -23.95 12.66 -8.09
N ASP A 81 -24.76 13.12 -9.06
CA ASP A 81 -24.67 12.84 -10.51
C ASP A 81 -23.50 13.54 -11.24
N GLY A 82 -22.62 14.21 -10.51
CA GLY A 82 -21.49 14.95 -11.07
C GLY A 82 -20.35 14.02 -11.48
N VAL A 83 -20.11 13.90 -12.78
CA VAL A 83 -18.97 13.15 -13.31
C VAL A 83 -17.69 13.96 -13.08
N ALA A 84 -17.01 13.73 -11.95
CA ALA A 84 -15.68 14.28 -11.71
C ALA A 84 -14.72 13.87 -12.84
N VAL A 85 -13.97 14.83 -13.37
CA VAL A 85 -12.98 14.60 -14.42
C VAL A 85 -11.76 13.93 -13.80
N PRO A 86 -11.35 12.72 -14.26
CA PRO A 86 -10.17 12.07 -13.74
C PRO A 86 -8.91 12.91 -13.95
N VAL A 87 -8.05 12.97 -12.93
CA VAL A 87 -6.70 13.55 -12.99
C VAL A 87 -5.66 12.44 -12.96
N GLU A 88 -4.43 12.76 -13.35
CA GLU A 88 -3.31 11.84 -13.19
C GLU A 88 -2.99 11.69 -11.70
N LEU A 89 -3.07 10.45 -11.19
CA LEU A 89 -2.77 10.11 -9.81
C LEU A 89 -1.62 9.09 -9.76
N PRO A 90 -0.76 9.15 -8.72
CA PRO A 90 0.26 8.14 -8.52
C PRO A 90 -0.39 6.77 -8.28
N LEU A 91 0.31 5.71 -8.68
CA LEU A 91 -0.21 4.34 -8.65
C LEU A 91 -0.72 3.92 -7.26
N CYS A 92 -0.01 4.29 -6.19
CA CYS A 92 -0.44 4.00 -4.83
C CYS A 92 -1.80 4.64 -4.48
N ALA A 93 -2.12 5.81 -5.04
CA ALA A 93 -3.41 6.46 -4.87
C ALA A 93 -4.51 5.79 -5.69
N LEU A 94 -4.21 5.36 -6.92
CA LEU A 94 -5.15 4.57 -7.74
C LEU A 94 -5.50 3.25 -7.06
N LEU A 95 -4.50 2.52 -6.54
CA LEU A 95 -4.73 1.28 -5.79
C LEU A 95 -5.50 1.53 -4.49
N THR A 96 -5.16 2.59 -3.74
CA THR A 96 -5.93 2.98 -2.54
C THR A 96 -7.41 3.19 -2.87
N ALA A 97 -7.69 3.96 -3.92
CA ALA A 97 -9.05 4.27 -4.35
C ALA A 97 -9.81 3.01 -4.79
N TRP A 98 -9.15 2.12 -5.54
CA TRP A 98 -9.72 0.84 -5.97
C TRP A 98 -10.00 -0.07 -4.77
N VAL A 99 -9.02 -0.32 -3.91
CA VAL A 99 -9.16 -1.18 -2.71
C VAL A 99 -10.25 -0.64 -1.79
N ARG A 100 -10.33 0.68 -1.59
CA ARG A 100 -11.41 1.34 -0.84
C ARG A 100 -12.78 1.04 -1.44
N GLY A 101 -12.93 1.24 -2.76
CA GLY A 101 -14.17 0.96 -3.48
C GLY A 101 -14.64 -0.49 -3.35
N GLN A 102 -13.71 -1.44 -3.26
CA GLN A 102 -14.02 -2.87 -3.12
C GLN A 102 -14.29 -3.29 -1.66
N ALA A 103 -13.48 -2.80 -0.71
CA ALA A 103 -13.49 -3.28 0.67
C ALA A 103 -14.42 -2.48 1.59
N ARG A 104 -14.52 -1.17 1.40
CA ARG A 104 -15.29 -0.22 2.22
C ARG A 104 -15.77 0.97 1.37
N PRO A 105 -16.80 0.78 0.51
CA PRO A 105 -17.29 1.82 -0.40
C PRO A 105 -17.74 3.11 0.32
N GLU A 106 -18.07 3.06 1.60
CA GLU A 106 -18.44 4.22 2.42
C GLU A 106 -17.26 4.98 3.01
N ALA A 107 -16.04 4.43 2.94
CA ALA A 107 -14.84 5.04 3.51
C ALA A 107 -14.34 6.22 2.66
N ARG A 108 -13.62 7.14 3.31
CA ARG A 108 -12.92 8.28 2.71
C ARG A 108 -11.42 8.15 3.01
N ALA A 109 -10.59 8.41 2.01
CA ALA A 109 -9.14 8.25 2.08
C ALA A 109 -8.41 9.53 1.64
N GLN A 110 -7.33 9.87 2.33
CA GLN A 110 -6.30 10.80 1.86
C GLN A 110 -5.01 9.99 1.62
N VAL A 111 -4.23 10.31 0.59
CA VAL A 111 -2.99 9.57 0.28
C VAL A 111 -1.79 10.46 0.52
N HIS A 112 -0.89 10.04 1.40
CA HIS A 112 0.42 10.63 1.60
C HIS A 112 1.43 9.88 0.74
N VAL A 113 1.96 10.59 -0.25
CA VAL A 113 2.96 10.08 -1.19
C VAL A 113 4.31 10.61 -0.72
N TYR A 114 5.24 9.71 -0.49
CA TYR A 114 6.61 10.06 -0.10
C TYR A 114 7.58 9.84 -1.26
N ALA A 115 8.54 10.73 -1.43
CA ALA A 115 9.60 10.58 -2.42
C ALA A 115 10.36 9.25 -2.20
N SER A 116 10.50 8.44 -3.25
CA SER A 116 11.10 7.10 -3.17
C SER A 116 12.61 7.11 -2.83
N ASP A 117 13.26 8.27 -2.97
CA ASP A 117 14.68 8.50 -2.70
C ASP A 117 14.96 9.01 -1.28
N HIS A 118 13.95 9.15 -0.41
CA HIS A 118 14.17 9.55 0.98
C HIS A 118 15.18 8.65 1.70
N GLY A 119 16.05 9.27 2.50
CA GLY A 119 16.90 8.56 3.44
C GLY A 119 16.08 7.84 4.52
N SER A 120 16.61 6.75 5.08
CA SER A 120 15.85 5.91 6.02
C SER A 120 15.43 6.63 7.29
N ASP A 121 16.32 7.45 7.87
CA ASP A 121 15.98 8.28 9.04
C ASP A 121 14.87 9.28 8.74
N ALA A 122 14.89 9.87 7.53
CA ALA A 122 13.87 10.82 7.10
C ALA A 122 12.51 10.12 6.93
N ALA A 123 12.48 8.95 6.28
CA ALA A 123 11.26 8.16 6.11
C ALA A 123 10.65 7.73 7.46
N VAL A 124 11.48 7.26 8.39
CA VAL A 124 11.03 6.90 9.76
C VAL A 124 10.50 8.14 10.50
N ALA A 125 11.17 9.29 10.40
CA ALA A 125 10.70 10.53 11.00
C ALA A 125 9.35 10.99 10.44
N ARG A 126 9.11 10.82 9.12
CA ARG A 126 7.79 11.08 8.50
C ARG A 126 6.71 10.16 9.08
N GLY A 127 7.01 8.88 9.30
CA GLY A 127 6.11 7.93 9.97
C GLY A 127 5.71 8.39 11.37
N ARG A 128 6.69 8.81 12.18
CA ARG A 128 6.44 9.34 13.54
C ARG A 128 5.60 10.62 13.50
N GLN A 129 5.88 11.52 12.57
CA GLN A 129 5.08 12.73 12.39
C GLN A 129 3.64 12.39 12.01
N LEU A 130 3.45 11.47 11.06
CA LEU A 130 2.12 11.02 10.66
C LEU A 130 1.35 10.39 11.83
N ARG A 131 2.03 9.60 12.67
CA ARG A 131 1.43 9.06 13.89
C ARG A 131 0.93 10.17 14.82
N ALA A 132 1.77 11.18 15.06
CA ALA A 132 1.41 12.31 15.90
C ALA A 132 0.22 13.10 15.35
N ASP A 133 0.11 13.23 14.02
CA ASP A 133 -1.02 13.89 13.37
C ASP A 133 -2.31 13.07 13.55
N ILE A 134 -2.25 11.75 13.29
CA ILE A 134 -3.38 10.83 13.48
C ILE A 134 -3.89 10.80 14.92
N ASP A 135 -3.00 10.88 15.91
CA ASP A 135 -3.39 10.82 17.32
C ASP A 135 -4.03 12.11 17.83
N ARG A 136 -3.91 13.23 17.11
CA ARG A 136 -4.67 14.46 17.39
C ARG A 136 -6.10 14.41 16.88
N GLU A 137 -6.39 13.54 15.93
CA GLU A 137 -7.73 13.40 15.37
C GLU A 137 -8.66 12.69 16.37
N PRO A 138 -9.87 13.23 16.61
CA PRO A 138 -10.82 12.68 17.57
C PRO A 138 -11.39 11.35 17.10
N ASP A 139 -11.54 11.18 15.78
CA ASP A 139 -12.12 9.98 15.18
C ASP A 139 -11.04 8.90 14.93
N PRO A 140 -11.43 7.60 14.92
CA PRO A 140 -10.52 6.52 14.55
C PRO A 140 -10.07 6.61 13.09
N ILE A 141 -8.76 6.57 12.87
CA ILE A 141 -8.16 6.54 11.54
C ILE A 141 -7.44 5.21 11.34
N GLY A 142 -7.67 4.59 10.18
CA GLY A 142 -6.87 3.47 9.71
C GLY A 142 -5.83 3.92 8.71
N VAL A 143 -4.70 3.22 8.66
CA VAL A 143 -3.68 3.46 7.65
C VAL A 143 -3.64 2.32 6.63
N LEU A 144 -3.53 2.64 5.34
CA LEU A 144 -3.29 1.66 4.28
C LEU A 144 -1.90 1.90 3.67
N VAL A 145 -0.95 1.00 3.93
CA VAL A 145 0.37 1.02 3.29
C VAL A 145 0.26 0.30 1.95
N VAL A 146 0.58 1.00 0.86
CA VAL A 146 0.51 0.50 -0.51
C VAL A 146 1.92 0.43 -1.09
N ALA A 147 2.52 -0.76 -1.06
CA ALA A 147 3.95 -0.94 -1.28
C ALA A 147 4.30 -2.36 -1.73
N ASP A 148 5.22 -2.47 -2.69
CA ASP A 148 5.71 -3.77 -3.20
C ASP A 148 7.06 -4.15 -2.59
N GLY A 149 7.35 -5.45 -2.59
CA GLY A 149 8.65 -6.02 -2.27
C GLY A 149 9.64 -5.87 -3.43
N LEU A 150 10.41 -6.93 -3.69
CA LEU A 150 11.33 -7.00 -4.82
C LEU A 150 10.59 -7.38 -6.10
N ASN A 151 11.05 -6.87 -7.25
CA ASN A 151 10.56 -7.25 -8.57
C ASN A 151 11.58 -8.03 -9.41
N THR A 152 12.52 -8.70 -8.74
CA THR A 152 13.67 -9.38 -9.34
C THR A 152 13.76 -10.87 -9.00
N LEU A 153 12.66 -11.48 -8.54
CA LEU A 153 12.71 -12.80 -7.88
C LEU A 153 12.74 -13.99 -8.84
N THR A 154 12.47 -13.77 -10.13
CA THR A 154 12.51 -14.82 -11.16
C THR A 154 13.06 -14.29 -12.49
N PRO A 155 13.52 -15.15 -13.42
CA PRO A 155 13.91 -14.76 -14.78
C PRO A 155 12.86 -14.00 -15.59
N ARG A 156 11.57 -14.16 -15.23
CA ARG A 156 10.45 -13.47 -15.90
C ARG A 156 10.01 -12.21 -15.16
N ALA A 157 10.66 -11.87 -14.05
CA ALA A 157 10.28 -10.72 -13.26
C ALA A 157 10.59 -9.41 -14.01
N PRO A 158 9.75 -8.38 -13.87
CA PRO A 158 9.88 -7.16 -14.64
C PRO A 158 11.16 -6.37 -14.34
N GLY A 159 11.76 -6.54 -13.15
CA GLY A 159 13.04 -5.95 -12.78
C GLY A 159 14.27 -6.77 -13.20
N GLY A 160 14.09 -7.86 -13.95
CA GLY A 160 15.15 -8.84 -14.25
C GLY A 160 15.25 -9.90 -13.16
N TYR A 161 16.36 -10.66 -13.12
CA TYR A 161 16.57 -11.68 -12.10
C TYR A 161 17.82 -11.41 -11.28
N ASP A 162 17.63 -11.33 -9.98
CA ASP A 162 18.69 -11.28 -8.98
C ASP A 162 18.61 -12.55 -8.12
N PRO A 163 19.56 -13.49 -8.24
CA PRO A 163 19.54 -14.74 -7.48
C PRO A 163 19.63 -14.52 -5.96
N ASP A 164 20.17 -13.38 -5.51
CA ASP A 164 20.32 -13.05 -4.09
C ASP A 164 19.05 -12.41 -3.51
N GLY A 165 18.11 -11.97 -4.35
CA GLY A 165 16.89 -11.27 -3.95
C GLY A 165 15.95 -12.12 -3.09
N ALA A 166 15.97 -13.45 -3.23
CA ALA A 166 15.05 -14.33 -2.51
C ALA A 166 15.22 -14.27 -0.98
N GLY A 167 16.45 -14.10 -0.49
CA GLY A 167 16.72 -13.94 0.95
C GLY A 167 16.19 -12.60 1.48
N MET A 168 16.36 -11.55 0.69
CA MET A 168 15.90 -10.20 1.02
C MET A 168 14.38 -10.11 1.07
N GLN A 169 13.67 -10.71 0.10
CA GLN A 169 12.21 -10.76 0.11
C GLN A 169 11.69 -11.51 1.33
N ARG A 170 12.28 -12.68 1.67
CA ARG A 170 11.85 -13.43 2.87
C ARG A 170 12.02 -12.61 4.14
N ALA A 171 13.13 -11.89 4.29
CA ALA A 171 13.35 -11.01 5.44
C ALA A 171 12.31 -9.89 5.54
N LEU A 172 11.90 -9.31 4.39
CA LEU A 172 10.80 -8.36 4.34
C LEU A 172 9.47 -9.01 4.76
N ASP A 173 9.12 -10.16 4.17
CA ASP A 173 7.87 -10.87 4.47
C ASP A 173 7.77 -11.23 5.96
N ASP A 174 8.86 -11.74 6.55
CA ASP A 174 8.93 -12.10 7.96
C ASP A 174 8.79 -10.87 8.87
N ALA A 175 9.40 -9.74 8.49
CA ALA A 175 9.25 -8.49 9.23
C ALA A 175 7.82 -7.96 9.17
N LEU A 176 7.17 -8.02 8.00
CA LEU A 176 5.78 -7.61 7.82
C LEU A 176 4.81 -8.54 8.56
N ALA A 177 5.08 -9.85 8.60
CA ALA A 177 4.25 -10.81 9.30
C ALA A 177 4.35 -10.73 10.83
N SER A 178 5.51 -10.33 11.35
CA SER A 178 5.80 -10.29 12.79
C SER A 178 5.73 -8.88 13.41
N GLY A 179 5.69 -7.82 12.59
CA GLY A 179 5.76 -6.45 13.11
C GLY A 179 7.17 -5.97 13.44
N ASP A 180 8.22 -6.55 12.84
CA ASP A 180 9.61 -6.21 13.13
C ASP A 180 10.02 -4.86 12.51
N LEU A 181 9.79 -3.80 13.28
CA LEU A 181 10.14 -2.43 12.88
C LEU A 181 11.64 -2.26 12.65
N ALA A 182 12.49 -2.99 13.38
CA ALA A 182 13.94 -2.87 13.27
C ALA A 182 14.41 -3.33 11.89
N VAL A 183 13.88 -4.43 11.38
CA VAL A 183 14.16 -4.88 10.00
C VAL A 183 13.63 -3.85 8.99
N LEU A 184 12.40 -3.35 9.16
CA LEU A 184 11.82 -2.36 8.25
C LEU A 184 12.65 -1.07 8.15
N THR A 185 13.23 -0.59 9.25
CA THR A 185 14.11 0.59 9.23
C THR A 185 15.40 0.41 8.41
N ARG A 186 15.84 -0.83 8.17
CA ARG A 186 17.10 -1.16 7.50
C ARG A 186 16.91 -1.79 6.12
N LEU A 187 15.71 -1.69 5.56
CA LEU A 187 15.44 -2.24 4.24
C LEU A 187 16.38 -1.65 3.16
N PRO A 188 16.93 -2.50 2.30
CA PRO A 188 17.86 -2.06 1.25
C PRO A 188 17.10 -1.46 0.06
N ALA A 189 17.81 -0.73 -0.80
CA ALA A 189 17.24 0.04 -1.91
C ALA A 189 16.52 -0.79 -2.99
N GLN A 190 16.79 -2.10 -3.04
CA GLN A 190 16.17 -3.05 -3.97
C GLN A 190 14.69 -3.30 -3.66
N VAL A 191 14.24 -3.04 -2.42
CA VAL A 191 12.83 -3.13 -2.05
C VAL A 191 12.10 -1.92 -2.65
N LEU A 192 11.17 -2.15 -3.58
CA LEU A 192 10.47 -1.06 -4.28
C LEU A 192 9.74 -0.13 -3.31
N GLY A 193 9.05 -0.71 -2.34
CA GLY A 193 8.31 -0.02 -1.30
C GLY A 193 9.13 0.46 -0.10
N ARG A 194 10.47 0.46 -0.18
CA ARG A 194 11.37 0.72 0.98
C ARG A 194 10.94 1.91 1.81
N VAL A 195 10.70 3.06 1.17
CA VAL A 195 10.32 4.30 1.89
C VAL A 195 8.97 4.16 2.57
N ALA A 196 7.95 3.59 1.92
CA ALA A 196 6.65 3.36 2.54
C ALA A 196 6.72 2.40 3.74
N PHE A 197 7.54 1.35 3.66
CA PHE A 197 7.78 0.45 4.79
C PHE A 197 8.58 1.11 5.93
N GLN A 198 9.45 2.07 5.63
CA GLN A 198 10.17 2.84 6.65
C GLN A 198 9.27 3.88 7.32
N VAL A 199 8.34 4.49 6.58
CA VAL A 199 7.26 5.31 7.14
C VAL A 199 6.36 4.45 8.03
N LEU A 200 5.98 3.24 7.59
CA LEU A 200 5.26 2.27 8.43
C LEU A 200 6.02 1.97 9.73
N ALA A 201 7.34 1.78 9.65
CA ALA A 201 8.15 1.51 10.83
C ALA A 201 8.05 2.64 11.88
N GLY A 202 8.17 3.90 11.44
CA GLY A 202 8.02 5.06 12.34
C GLY A 202 6.59 5.29 12.84
N LEU A 203 5.58 4.98 12.00
CA LEU A 203 4.16 5.11 12.34
C LEU A 203 3.73 4.11 13.44
N ALA A 204 4.30 2.91 13.41
CA ALA A 204 3.88 1.78 14.24
C ALA A 204 4.68 1.64 15.55
N GLU A 205 5.57 2.57 15.89
CA GLU A 205 6.35 2.51 17.13
C GLU A 205 5.46 2.44 18.39
N PRO A 206 5.83 1.63 19.41
CA PRO A 206 7.04 0.79 19.51
C PRO A 206 6.94 -0.57 18.78
N GLY A 207 5.81 -0.87 18.15
CA GLY A 207 5.49 -2.12 17.48
C GLY A 207 3.99 -2.36 17.55
N PRO A 208 3.40 -3.14 16.62
CA PRO A 208 1.99 -3.48 16.70
C PRO A 208 1.72 -4.44 17.88
N ARG A 209 0.55 -4.32 18.52
CA ARG A 209 0.07 -5.31 19.50
C ARG A 209 -0.14 -6.69 18.87
N SER A 210 -0.53 -6.73 17.60
CA SER A 210 -0.64 -7.98 16.84
C SER A 210 -0.49 -7.73 15.35
N ALA A 211 0.11 -8.68 14.64
CA ALA A 211 0.17 -8.72 13.19
C ALA A 211 -0.51 -9.99 12.67
N LYS A 212 -1.22 -9.88 11.55
CA LYS A 212 -1.84 -11.01 10.86
C LYS A 212 -1.51 -10.92 9.37
N GLU A 213 -0.82 -11.93 8.89
CA GLU A 213 -0.61 -12.17 7.46
C GLU A 213 -1.85 -12.83 6.85
N PHE A 214 -2.24 -12.34 5.67
CA PHE A 214 -3.24 -12.98 4.82
C PHE A 214 -2.61 -13.61 3.58
N TYR A 215 -1.53 -13.02 3.08
CA TYR A 215 -0.83 -13.51 1.90
C TYR A 215 0.65 -13.10 1.92
N ARG A 216 1.50 -14.04 1.47
CA ARG A 216 2.84 -13.77 0.95
C ARG A 216 3.04 -14.58 -0.33
N GLY A 217 3.70 -14.00 -1.32
CA GLY A 217 3.95 -14.70 -2.58
C GLY A 217 4.65 -13.82 -3.60
N ALA A 218 5.10 -14.43 -4.69
CA ALA A 218 5.82 -13.72 -5.76
C ALA A 218 5.32 -14.06 -7.17
N PRO A 219 4.00 -13.94 -7.46
CA PRO A 219 3.51 -14.17 -8.82
C PRO A 219 4.21 -13.23 -9.80
N HIS A 220 4.57 -13.77 -10.96
CA HIS A 220 5.41 -13.10 -11.97
C HIS A 220 6.77 -12.58 -11.44
N GLY A 221 7.24 -13.11 -10.31
CA GLY A 221 8.53 -12.73 -9.70
C GLY A 221 8.55 -11.38 -9.00
N VAL A 222 7.38 -10.83 -8.64
CA VAL A 222 7.25 -9.63 -7.81
C VAL A 222 6.72 -10.01 -6.43
N GLY A 223 7.46 -9.69 -5.38
CA GLY A 223 7.11 -9.99 -4.00
C GLY A 223 5.94 -9.14 -3.51
N TYR A 224 4.86 -9.81 -3.15
CA TYR A 224 3.64 -9.23 -2.63
C TYR A 224 3.34 -9.75 -1.23
N PHE A 225 2.92 -8.83 -0.37
CA PHE A 225 2.45 -9.10 0.99
C PHE A 225 1.09 -8.45 1.18
N ALA A 226 0.16 -9.15 1.83
CA ALA A 226 -1.08 -8.57 2.31
C ALA A 226 -1.33 -8.99 3.77
N GLY A 227 -1.61 -8.03 4.62
CA GLY A 227 -1.77 -8.26 6.06
C GLY A 227 -2.34 -7.06 6.80
N VAL A 228 -2.61 -7.25 8.09
CA VAL A 228 -3.09 -6.18 8.97
C VAL A 228 -2.31 -6.17 10.28
N TRP A 229 -1.99 -4.97 10.74
CA TRP A 229 -1.44 -4.73 12.07
C TRP A 229 -2.46 -4.01 12.94
N GLN A 230 -2.52 -4.41 14.20
CA GLN A 230 -3.19 -3.67 15.26
C GLN A 230 -2.10 -2.89 16.00
N PRO A 231 -2.10 -1.54 15.95
CA PRO A 231 -1.15 -0.68 16.66
C PRO A 231 -1.16 -0.88 18.17
#